data_AF-E3N0B2-F1
#
_entry.id   AF-E3N0B2-F1
#
_cell.length_a   1.000
_cell.length_b   1.000
_cell.length_c   1.000
_cell.angle_alpha   90.00
_cell.angle_beta   90.00
_cell.angle_gamma   90.00
#
_symmetry.space_group_name_H-M   'P 1'
#
loop_
_entity.id
_entity.type
_entity.pdbx_description
1 polymer ?
#
loop_
_entity_poly.entity_id
_entity_poly.type
_entity_poly.pdbx_seq_one_letter_code
_entity_poly.pdbx_strand_id
1 'polypeptide(L)'
;MFVLCRTCGESQNISSPCTHTKVSERYLTGVWCTDELNYAISKGYKVLRYHEIWHWDRWVAGGFFADYIKPLLKMKHESSGWPRPDMTDDEKDAYIKKIWDMDGVQLDPTKIKVNKALRSLAKLFLNSAWGKFAQNPDKVETKLIRLADAVGMTKFLNDPKYEPVNMIPFGTKKYFLSRRPKKEALLPGGFTNLAIAAQTTSAARLRLTQAMEKAGIENMIYCDTDSVIYKENVGENKLESMRGEQLGFLTDEIPAGRKLKEVVVMAPKMYALRMEDEQGASTYSVKAKGVSLTSKNSEAISFNTMKETMNDFISEGISEPLVAKMMTFKRGDNALDGLWTCVTDKRVNPKMDKGHYDIHGVVTPFGQLPTNTLLIDDYPFYDQ
;
A
#
# COMPACT_ATOMS: atom_id res chain seq x y z
N MET A 1 -6.21 10.07 5.79
CA MET A 1 -6.42 10.76 4.50
C MET A 1 -5.26 11.73 4.33
N PHE A 2 -4.62 11.82 3.16
CA PHE A 2 -3.53 12.77 2.92
C PHE A 2 -4.14 14.07 2.39
N VAL A 3 -4.40 15.02 3.29
CA VAL A 3 -5.09 16.29 2.97
C VAL A 3 -4.27 17.46 3.47
N LEU A 4 -4.44 18.61 2.83
CA LEU A 4 -3.79 19.88 3.20
C LEU A 4 -4.73 20.81 4.00
N CYS A 5 -6.00 20.41 4.14
CA CYS A 5 -7.02 21.08 4.95
C CYS A 5 -7.92 20.03 5.58
N ARG A 6 -8.06 20.06 6.91
CA ARG A 6 -8.94 19.17 7.65
C ARG A 6 -10.39 19.27 7.18
N THR A 7 -10.96 20.48 7.13
CA THR A 7 -12.37 20.69 6.74
C THR A 7 -12.65 20.11 5.35
N CYS A 8 -11.78 20.33 4.36
CA CYS A 8 -11.95 19.75 3.02
C CYS A 8 -11.89 18.22 3.01
N GLY A 9 -11.05 17.62 3.85
CA GLY A 9 -10.95 16.17 3.98
C GLY A 9 -12.19 15.56 4.66
N GLU A 10 -12.69 16.20 5.70
CA GLU A 10 -13.90 15.77 6.43
C GLU A 10 -15.17 15.93 5.58
N SER A 11 -15.31 17.05 4.89
CA SER A 11 -16.45 17.32 4.01
C SER A 11 -16.38 16.59 2.67
N GLN A 12 -15.25 15.93 2.37
CA GLN A 12 -14.96 15.34 1.06
C GLN A 12 -15.29 16.31 -0.09
N ASN A 13 -14.72 17.52 -0.05
CA ASN A 13 -14.98 18.53 -1.08
C ASN A 13 -14.42 18.09 -2.45
N ILE A 14 -15.25 17.38 -3.22
CA ILE A 14 -14.90 16.77 -4.52
C ILE A 14 -15.09 17.72 -5.70
N SER A 15 -15.72 18.88 -5.52
CA SER A 15 -16.22 19.71 -6.63
C SER A 15 -15.53 21.06 -6.77
N SER A 16 -14.81 21.54 -5.75
CA SER A 16 -14.23 22.89 -5.79
C SER A 16 -12.83 22.96 -5.17
N PRO A 17 -11.99 23.89 -5.66
CA PRO A 17 -10.74 24.25 -5.00
C PRO A 17 -10.98 24.68 -3.54
N CYS A 18 -9.95 24.54 -2.70
CA CYS A 18 -10.06 24.95 -1.31
C CYS A 18 -10.14 26.48 -1.19
N THR A 19 -11.06 26.98 -0.37
CA THR A 19 -11.20 28.41 -0.04
C THR A 19 -10.91 28.71 1.43
N HIS A 20 -10.66 27.68 2.26
CA HIS A 20 -10.34 27.85 3.67
C HIS A 20 -8.96 28.49 3.83
N THR A 21 -8.91 29.70 4.39
CA THR A 21 -7.67 30.43 4.68
C THR A 21 -7.37 30.50 6.17
N LYS A 22 -8.32 30.13 7.04
CA LYS A 22 -8.14 30.10 8.49
C LYS A 22 -7.37 28.87 8.92
N VAL A 23 -6.41 29.02 9.83
CA VAL A 23 -5.67 27.89 10.39
C VAL A 23 -6.62 26.92 11.09
N SER A 24 -7.63 27.43 11.80
CA SER A 24 -8.62 26.66 12.55
C SER A 24 -9.37 25.62 11.72
N GLU A 25 -9.55 25.86 10.42
CA GLU A 25 -10.20 24.97 9.44
C GLU A 25 -9.22 23.97 8.81
N ARG A 26 -7.92 24.27 8.86
CA ARG A 26 -6.91 23.57 8.07
C ARG A 26 -6.03 22.62 8.87
N TYR A 27 -5.71 22.97 10.12
CA TYR A 27 -4.73 22.21 10.91
C TYR A 27 -5.11 20.73 11.02
N LEU A 28 -4.10 19.86 10.96
CA LEU A 28 -4.27 18.43 11.05
C LEU A 28 -3.90 17.96 12.46
N THR A 29 -4.67 17.01 12.98
CA THR A 29 -4.36 16.30 14.23
C THR A 29 -4.16 14.83 13.89
N GLY A 30 -3.09 14.25 14.40
CA GLY A 30 -2.68 12.90 14.04
C GLY A 30 -1.47 12.44 14.83
N VAL A 31 -0.96 11.28 14.45
CA VAL A 31 0.22 10.66 15.06
C VAL A 31 1.25 10.49 13.95
N TRP A 32 2.45 11.01 14.15
CA TRP A 32 3.53 10.99 13.19
C TRP A 32 4.82 10.50 13.86
N CYS A 33 5.65 9.80 13.10
CA CYS A 33 7.01 9.51 13.54
C CYS A 33 7.86 10.78 13.46
N THR A 34 8.88 10.89 14.32
CA THR A 34 9.77 12.05 14.39
C THR A 34 10.39 12.40 13.04
N ASP A 35 10.79 11.40 12.25
CA ASP A 35 11.43 11.64 10.94
C ASP A 35 10.46 12.27 9.92
N GLU A 36 9.20 11.83 9.90
CA GLU A 36 8.17 12.42 9.03
C GLU A 36 7.83 13.85 9.48
N LEU A 37 7.77 14.07 10.79
CA LEU A 37 7.51 15.38 11.35
C LEU A 37 8.65 16.36 11.02
N ASN A 38 9.90 15.95 11.23
CA ASN A 38 11.08 16.74 10.89
C ASN A 38 11.15 17.05 9.40
N TYR A 39 10.83 16.06 8.56
CA TYR A 39 10.75 16.26 7.12
C TYR A 39 9.65 17.26 6.76
N ALA A 40 8.45 17.15 7.33
CA ALA A 40 7.39 18.14 7.11
C ALA A 40 7.80 19.55 7.54
N ILE A 41 8.45 19.70 8.71
CA ILE A 41 8.99 20.98 9.17
C ILE A 41 10.00 21.56 8.17
N SER A 42 10.88 20.72 7.61
CA SER A 42 11.82 21.14 6.56
C SER A 42 11.15 21.64 5.28
N LYS A 43 9.89 21.24 5.04
CA LYS A 43 9.04 21.70 3.94
C LYS A 43 8.17 22.91 4.30
N GLY A 44 8.39 23.51 5.47
CA GLY A 44 7.70 24.73 5.91
C GLY A 44 6.45 24.51 6.75
N TYR A 45 6.12 23.27 7.11
CA TYR A 45 5.03 23.00 8.05
C TYR A 45 5.39 23.47 9.47
N LYS A 46 4.38 23.93 10.22
CA LYS A 46 4.55 24.35 11.61
C LYS A 46 3.84 23.37 12.54
N VAL A 47 4.49 23.01 13.63
CA VAL A 47 3.85 22.28 14.73
C VAL A 47 3.13 23.29 15.61
N LEU A 48 1.81 23.13 15.74
CA LEU A 48 0.99 24.05 16.53
C LEU A 48 0.87 23.59 17.99
N ARG A 49 0.75 22.28 18.24
CA ARG A 49 0.55 21.71 19.57
C ARG A 49 1.04 20.27 19.65
N TYR A 50 1.62 19.91 20.79
CA TYR A 50 1.91 18.53 21.16
C TYR A 50 0.85 18.04 22.16
N HIS A 51 0.31 16.85 21.93
CA HIS A 51 -0.62 16.21 22.86
C HIS A 51 0.08 15.14 23.69
N GLU A 52 0.92 14.34 23.04
CA GLU A 52 1.63 13.22 23.64
C GLU A 52 2.91 12.96 22.84
N ILE A 53 3.99 12.60 23.53
CA ILE A 53 5.27 12.25 22.91
C ILE A 53 5.71 10.91 23.48
N TRP A 54 5.90 9.93 22.60
CA TRP A 54 6.50 8.65 22.97
C TRP A 54 7.99 8.74 22.68
N HIS A 55 8.79 8.70 23.74
CA HIS A 55 10.23 8.82 23.67
C HIS A 55 10.91 7.59 24.27
N TRP A 56 12.02 7.19 23.66
CA TRP A 56 12.88 6.12 24.13
C TRP A 56 14.32 6.62 24.12
N ASP A 57 15.01 6.51 25.25
CA ASP A 57 16.43 6.91 25.38
C ASP A 57 17.34 6.06 24.50
N ARG A 58 16.92 4.81 24.21
CA ARG A 58 17.67 3.85 23.41
C ARG A 58 16.77 3.17 22.41
N TRP A 59 17.20 3.21 21.16
CA TRP A 59 16.61 2.44 20.07
C TRP A 59 17.42 1.17 19.82
N VAL A 60 16.79 0.21 19.15
CA VAL A 60 17.51 -0.95 18.60
C VAL A 60 18.62 -0.45 17.66
N ALA A 61 19.83 -0.97 17.85
CA ALA A 61 20.97 -0.59 17.02
C ALA A 61 20.75 -1.03 15.56
N GLY A 62 21.36 -0.29 14.63
CA GLY A 62 21.41 -0.69 13.22
C GLY A 62 21.96 -2.11 13.08
N GLY A 63 21.31 -2.92 12.24
CA GLY A 63 21.65 -4.33 12.06
C GLY A 63 20.90 -5.31 12.97
N PHE A 64 20.03 -4.86 13.87
CA PHE A 64 19.22 -5.75 14.72
C PHE A 64 18.45 -6.83 13.94
N PHE A 65 17.92 -6.49 12.75
CA PHE A 65 17.23 -7.45 11.88
C PHE A 65 18.14 -8.12 10.84
N ALA A 66 19.43 -7.80 10.79
CA ALA A 66 20.33 -8.27 9.74
C ALA A 66 20.41 -9.80 9.69
N ASP A 67 20.55 -10.47 10.84
CA ASP A 67 20.67 -11.93 10.90
C ASP A 67 19.38 -12.65 10.51
N TYR A 68 18.23 -11.98 10.63
CA TYR A 68 16.95 -12.49 10.14
C TYR A 68 16.76 -12.24 8.64
N ILE A 69 17.12 -11.05 8.17
CA ILE A 69 16.87 -10.59 6.79
C ILE A 69 17.89 -11.18 5.80
N LYS A 70 19.18 -11.22 6.15
CA LYS A 70 20.26 -11.65 5.25
C LYS A 70 20.08 -13.07 4.70
N PRO A 71 19.71 -14.10 5.49
CA PRO A 71 19.47 -15.44 4.96
C PRO A 71 18.30 -15.49 3.98
N LEU A 72 17.24 -14.72 4.24
CA LEU A 72 16.08 -14.63 3.35
C LEU A 72 16.40 -13.87 2.06
N LEU A 73 17.23 -12.82 2.15
CA LEU A 73 17.75 -12.13 0.97
C LEU A 73 18.63 -13.04 0.13
N LYS A 74 19.56 -13.77 0.75
CA LYS A 74 20.39 -14.78 0.07
C LYS A 74 19.50 -15.74 -0.72
N MET A 75 18.51 -16.34 -0.04
CA MET A 75 17.56 -17.25 -0.66
C MET A 75 16.80 -16.60 -1.83
N LYS A 76 16.38 -15.34 -1.69
CA LYS A 76 15.70 -14.57 -2.76
C LYS A 76 16.61 -14.30 -3.96
N HIS A 77 17.87 -13.91 -3.75
CA HIS A 77 18.82 -13.66 -4.83
C HIS A 77 19.16 -14.95 -5.56
N GLU A 78 19.55 -16.01 -4.84
CA GLU A 78 19.90 -17.30 -5.42
C GLU A 78 18.73 -17.92 -6.21
N SER A 79 17.49 -17.76 -5.73
CA SER A 79 16.30 -18.28 -6.42
C SER A 79 15.77 -17.38 -7.55
N SER A 80 16.26 -16.14 -7.68
CA SER A 80 15.93 -15.28 -8.83
C SER A 80 16.64 -15.72 -10.11
N GLY A 81 17.75 -16.45 -9.99
CA GLY A 81 18.63 -16.78 -11.10
C GLY A 81 19.51 -15.59 -11.52
N TRP A 82 20.28 -15.79 -12.58
CA TRP A 82 21.18 -14.77 -13.12
C TRP A 82 20.39 -13.66 -13.83
N PRO A 83 20.82 -12.38 -13.72
CA PRO A 83 20.19 -11.25 -14.40
C PRO A 83 20.06 -11.43 -15.92
N ARG A 84 21.09 -12.01 -16.56
CA ARG A 84 21.08 -12.33 -17.99
C ARG A 84 21.48 -13.78 -18.25
N PRO A 85 20.94 -14.43 -19.30
CA PRO A 85 21.30 -15.80 -19.65
C PRO A 85 22.77 -15.97 -20.07
N ASP A 86 23.37 -14.92 -20.62
CA ASP A 86 24.66 -14.89 -21.32
C ASP A 86 25.74 -14.09 -20.56
N MET A 87 25.77 -14.20 -19.23
CA MET A 87 26.80 -13.54 -18.43
C MET A 87 28.14 -14.28 -18.49
N THR A 88 29.21 -13.52 -18.69
CA THR A 88 30.59 -14.02 -18.53
C THR A 88 30.89 -14.32 -17.06
N ASP A 89 31.93 -15.11 -16.79
CA ASP A 89 32.28 -15.45 -15.41
C ASP A 89 32.74 -14.20 -14.62
N ASP A 90 33.45 -13.26 -15.26
CA ASP A 90 33.80 -11.96 -14.67
C ASP A 90 32.56 -11.14 -14.28
N GLU A 91 31.51 -11.16 -15.12
CA GLU A 91 30.24 -10.47 -14.81
C GLU A 91 29.48 -11.12 -13.66
N LYS A 92 29.53 -12.46 -13.56
CA LYS A 92 28.93 -13.19 -12.44
C LYS A 92 29.64 -12.87 -11.13
N ASP A 93 30.98 -12.83 -11.15
CA ASP A 93 31.77 -12.48 -9.97
C ASP A 93 31.56 -11.02 -9.56
N ALA A 94 31.49 -10.10 -10.52
CA ALA A 94 31.13 -8.70 -10.28
C ALA A 94 29.73 -8.58 -9.66
N TYR A 95 28.76 -9.35 -10.13
CA TYR A 95 27.41 -9.40 -9.57
C TYR A 95 27.42 -9.85 -8.10
N ILE A 96 28.09 -10.96 -7.79
CA ILE A 96 28.19 -11.49 -6.43
C ILE A 96 28.90 -10.49 -5.50
N LYS A 97 30.01 -9.91 -5.95
CA LYS A 97 30.74 -8.90 -5.20
C LYS A 97 29.88 -7.68 -4.90
N LYS A 98 29.09 -7.21 -5.88
CA LYS A 98 28.19 -6.07 -5.70
C LYS A 98 27.12 -6.33 -4.63
N ILE A 99 26.53 -7.54 -4.60
CA ILE A 99 25.55 -7.93 -3.58
C ILE A 99 26.22 -8.07 -2.19
N TRP A 100 27.45 -8.56 -2.14
CA TRP A 100 28.22 -8.60 -0.90
C TRP A 100 28.52 -7.19 -0.37
N ASP A 101 29.06 -6.31 -1.20
CA ASP A 101 29.48 -4.96 -0.81
C ASP A 101 28.29 -4.09 -0.37
N MET A 102 27.12 -4.26 -1.01
CA MET A 102 25.95 -3.42 -0.74
C MET A 102 24.99 -4.03 0.30
N ASP A 103 24.67 -5.32 0.21
CA ASP A 103 23.67 -5.97 1.08
C ASP A 103 24.32 -6.77 2.22
N GLY A 104 25.65 -6.98 2.18
CA GLY A 104 26.36 -7.80 3.16
C GLY A 104 25.96 -9.28 3.09
N VAL A 105 25.55 -9.74 1.91
CA VAL A 105 25.03 -11.09 1.65
C VAL A 105 25.97 -11.85 0.72
N GLN A 106 26.50 -12.97 1.20
CA GLN A 106 27.36 -13.84 0.40
C GLN A 106 26.53 -14.88 -0.36
N LEU A 107 26.48 -14.75 -1.69
CA LEU A 107 25.78 -15.69 -2.57
C LEU A 107 26.65 -16.91 -2.88
N ASP A 108 26.01 -18.05 -3.10
CA ASP A 108 26.65 -19.27 -3.61
C ASP A 108 26.39 -19.39 -5.13
N PRO A 109 27.41 -19.21 -6.00
CA PRO A 109 27.24 -19.27 -7.45
C PRO A 109 26.55 -20.55 -7.93
N THR A 110 26.77 -21.67 -7.25
CA THR A 110 26.21 -22.98 -7.62
C THR A 110 24.71 -23.09 -7.34
N LYS A 111 24.19 -22.23 -6.46
CA LYS A 111 22.77 -22.19 -6.07
C LYS A 111 21.97 -21.14 -6.82
N ILE A 112 22.62 -20.27 -7.60
CA ILE A 112 21.93 -19.25 -8.39
C ILE A 112 21.22 -19.93 -9.57
N LYS A 113 19.91 -20.15 -9.39
CA LYS A 113 19.04 -20.76 -10.39
C LYS A 113 17.60 -20.29 -10.21
N VAL A 114 16.90 -20.12 -11.33
CA VAL A 114 15.49 -19.68 -11.31
C VAL A 114 14.64 -20.71 -10.57
N ASN A 115 14.14 -20.34 -9.39
CA ASN A 115 13.20 -21.11 -8.60
C ASN A 115 12.06 -20.20 -8.12
N LYS A 116 11.00 -20.14 -8.92
CA LYS A 116 9.85 -19.25 -8.67
C LYS A 116 9.18 -19.50 -7.32
N ALA A 117 9.08 -20.77 -6.89
CA ALA A 117 8.43 -21.13 -5.63
C ALA A 117 9.26 -20.67 -4.42
N LEU A 118 10.55 -20.98 -4.41
CA LEU A 118 11.45 -20.58 -3.33
C LEU A 118 11.61 -19.06 -3.26
N ARG A 119 11.69 -18.40 -4.41
CA ARG A 119 11.73 -16.94 -4.49
C ARG A 119 10.47 -16.29 -3.93
N SER A 120 9.31 -16.86 -4.23
CA SER A 120 8.02 -16.41 -3.70
C SER A 120 7.97 -16.56 -2.18
N LEU A 121 8.43 -17.70 -1.66
CA LEU A 121 8.49 -17.98 -0.23
C LEU A 121 9.42 -16.99 0.50
N ALA A 122 10.64 -16.79 0.00
CA ALA A 122 11.59 -15.84 0.57
C ALA A 122 11.01 -14.40 0.58
N LYS A 123 10.41 -13.98 -0.54
CA LYS A 123 9.74 -12.67 -0.65
C LYS A 123 8.57 -12.54 0.33
N LEU A 124 7.78 -13.60 0.51
CA LEU A 124 6.65 -13.60 1.44
C LEU A 124 7.11 -13.38 2.88
N PHE A 125 8.18 -14.07 3.32
CA PHE A 125 8.72 -13.91 4.67
C PHE A 125 9.29 -12.50 4.90
N LEU A 126 10.08 -11.98 3.95
CA LEU A 126 10.61 -10.62 4.00
C LEU A 126 9.50 -9.57 4.16
N ASN A 127 8.42 -9.71 3.38
CA ASN A 127 7.30 -8.76 3.39
C ASN A 127 6.37 -8.93 4.60
N SER A 128 6.28 -10.12 5.19
CA SER A 128 5.32 -10.40 6.27
C SER A 128 5.85 -10.04 7.66
N ALA A 129 7.17 -9.98 7.84
CA ALA A 129 7.80 -9.81 9.15
C ALA A 129 7.37 -8.52 9.84
N TRP A 130 7.47 -7.36 9.17
CA TRP A 130 7.15 -6.08 9.79
C TRP A 130 5.66 -5.94 10.14
N GLY A 131 4.78 -6.53 9.33
CA GLY A 131 3.33 -6.49 9.56
C GLY A 131 2.90 -7.23 10.83
N LYS A 132 3.71 -8.16 11.33
CA LYS A 132 3.46 -8.84 12.62
C LYS A 132 3.60 -7.88 13.81
N PHE A 133 4.51 -6.90 13.73
CA PHE A 133 4.69 -5.91 14.79
C PHE A 133 3.45 -5.01 14.96
N ALA A 134 2.65 -4.80 13.92
CA ALA A 134 1.40 -4.03 13.95
C ALA A 134 0.14 -4.91 13.92
N GLN A 135 0.25 -6.19 14.27
CA GLN A 135 -0.90 -7.08 14.23
C GLN A 135 -1.96 -6.66 15.27
N ASN A 136 -3.18 -6.39 14.82
CA ASN A 136 -4.30 -6.04 15.69
C ASN A 136 -4.63 -7.20 16.66
N PRO A 137 -4.52 -7.00 17.99
CA PRO A 137 -4.89 -8.02 18.98
C PRO A 137 -6.41 -8.17 19.14
N ASP A 138 -7.19 -7.16 18.76
CA ASP A 138 -8.65 -7.18 18.81
C ASP A 138 -9.23 -8.01 17.66
N LYS A 139 -9.35 -9.32 17.92
CA LYS A 139 -9.90 -10.29 16.98
C LYS A 139 -11.06 -11.04 17.61
N VAL A 140 -12.13 -11.18 16.83
CA VAL A 140 -13.22 -12.09 17.17
C VAL A 140 -12.70 -13.52 17.06
N GLU A 141 -12.75 -14.25 18.17
CA GLU A 141 -12.44 -15.68 18.24
C GLU A 141 -13.73 -16.46 18.00
N THR A 142 -13.76 -17.32 16.98
CA THR A 142 -14.88 -18.23 16.70
C THR A 142 -14.45 -19.68 16.91
N LYS A 143 -15.20 -20.43 17.73
CA LYS A 143 -15.00 -21.86 17.96
C LYS A 143 -16.26 -22.65 17.61
N LEU A 144 -16.05 -23.84 17.05
CA LEU A 144 -17.11 -24.83 16.85
C LEU A 144 -17.14 -25.76 18.07
N ILE A 145 -18.18 -25.64 18.90
CA ILE A 145 -18.35 -26.42 20.13
C ILE A 145 -19.53 -27.37 19.97
N ARG A 146 -19.43 -28.60 20.50
CA ARG A 146 -20.54 -29.57 20.50
C ARG A 146 -21.56 -29.20 21.57
N LEU A 147 -22.84 -29.42 21.30
CA LEU A 147 -23.92 -29.22 22.29
C LEU A 147 -23.70 -30.06 23.56
N ALA A 148 -23.14 -31.26 23.41
CA ALA A 148 -22.79 -32.13 24.53
C ALA A 148 -21.68 -31.55 25.45
N ASP A 149 -20.92 -30.56 24.99
CA ASP A 149 -19.87 -29.88 25.76
C ASP A 149 -20.40 -28.58 26.38
N ALA A 150 -21.44 -28.71 27.20
CA ALA A 150 -22.07 -27.57 27.89
C ALA A 150 -21.08 -26.84 28.81
N VAL A 151 -20.12 -27.56 29.41
CA VAL A 151 -19.08 -26.99 30.27
C VAL A 151 -18.11 -26.14 29.44
N GLY A 152 -17.62 -26.65 28.30
CA GLY A 152 -16.75 -25.90 27.40
C GLY A 152 -17.43 -24.65 26.84
N MET A 153 -18.71 -24.76 26.46
CA MET A 153 -19.53 -23.62 26.04
C MET A 153 -19.65 -22.55 27.12
N THR A 154 -20.02 -22.95 28.35
CA THR A 154 -20.18 -22.03 29.47
C THR A 154 -18.87 -21.33 29.81
N LYS A 155 -17.76 -22.08 29.87
CA LYS A 155 -16.42 -21.51 30.10
C LYS A 155 -15.99 -20.53 29.01
N PHE A 156 -16.32 -20.83 27.74
CA PHE A 156 -15.94 -19.97 26.62
C PHE A 156 -16.68 -18.64 26.63
N LEU A 157 -17.99 -18.65 26.91
CA LEU A 157 -18.85 -17.47 26.89
C LEU A 157 -18.74 -16.61 28.16
N ASN A 158 -18.54 -17.23 29.33
CA ASN A 158 -18.49 -16.54 30.62
C ASN A 158 -17.07 -16.13 31.05
N ASP A 159 -16.10 -16.19 30.15
CA ASP A 159 -14.76 -15.67 30.42
C ASP A 159 -14.83 -14.14 30.62
N PRO A 160 -14.49 -13.60 31.80
CA PRO A 160 -14.68 -12.19 32.11
C PRO A 160 -13.88 -11.25 31.20
N LYS A 161 -12.82 -11.76 30.56
CA LYS A 161 -11.97 -11.02 29.62
C LYS A 161 -12.61 -10.81 28.24
N TYR A 162 -13.70 -11.51 27.95
CA TYR A 162 -14.34 -11.51 26.65
C TYR A 162 -15.81 -11.12 26.74
N GLU A 163 -16.34 -10.62 25.63
CA GLU A 163 -17.75 -10.39 25.39
C GLU A 163 -18.26 -11.38 24.33
N PRO A 164 -19.35 -12.11 24.59
CA PRO A 164 -20.02 -12.90 23.56
C PRO A 164 -20.46 -12.01 22.39
N VAL A 165 -20.16 -12.45 21.16
CA VAL A 165 -20.56 -11.76 19.93
C VAL A 165 -21.73 -12.48 19.30
N ASN A 166 -21.60 -13.79 19.08
CA ASN A 166 -22.59 -14.59 18.36
C ASN A 166 -22.61 -16.03 18.88
N MET A 167 -23.80 -16.63 18.93
CA MET A 167 -24.00 -18.07 19.14
C MET A 167 -24.92 -18.60 18.05
N ILE A 168 -24.39 -19.52 17.24
CA ILE A 168 -25.02 -19.85 15.97
C ILE A 168 -25.04 -21.39 15.79
N PRO A 169 -26.21 -22.06 15.70
CA PRO A 169 -26.34 -23.54 15.66
C PRO A 169 -25.81 -24.25 14.39
N PHE A 170 -24.65 -24.89 14.42
CA PHE A 170 -24.14 -25.66 13.29
C PHE A 170 -24.66 -27.10 13.23
N GLY A 171 -25.74 -27.28 12.48
CA GLY A 171 -26.46 -28.56 12.41
C GLY A 171 -27.15 -28.89 13.75
N THR A 172 -27.40 -30.17 14.02
CA THR A 172 -28.21 -30.58 15.18
C THR A 172 -27.41 -30.71 16.48
N LYS A 173 -26.07 -30.74 16.43
CA LYS A 173 -25.22 -31.12 17.58
C LYS A 173 -24.08 -30.16 17.89
N LYS A 174 -23.98 -29.02 17.20
CA LYS A 174 -22.85 -28.08 17.37
C LYS A 174 -23.30 -26.64 17.29
N TYR A 175 -22.47 -25.74 17.80
CA TYR A 175 -22.64 -24.29 17.73
C TYR A 175 -21.31 -23.63 17.34
N PHE A 176 -21.38 -22.65 16.45
CA PHE A 176 -20.35 -21.63 16.33
C PHE A 176 -20.57 -20.58 17.42
N LEU A 177 -19.64 -20.52 18.36
CA LEU A 177 -19.59 -19.50 19.38
C LEU A 177 -18.50 -18.51 19.03
N SER A 178 -18.84 -17.23 19.04
CA SER A 178 -17.90 -16.15 18.78
C SER A 178 -17.84 -15.22 19.98
N ARG A 179 -16.63 -14.81 20.36
CA ARG A 179 -16.39 -13.83 21.42
C ARG A 179 -15.32 -12.83 21.00
N ARG A 180 -15.37 -11.62 21.55
CA ARG A 180 -14.38 -10.57 21.32
C ARG A 180 -13.68 -10.24 22.63
N PRO A 181 -12.37 -9.99 22.66
CA PRO A 181 -11.71 -9.51 23.87
C PRO A 181 -12.24 -8.13 24.25
N LYS A 182 -12.50 -7.91 25.54
CA LYS A 182 -12.83 -6.57 26.06
C LYS A 182 -11.62 -5.66 25.97
N LYS A 183 -11.83 -4.36 25.81
CA LYS A 183 -10.75 -3.38 25.64
C LYS A 183 -9.76 -3.39 26.80
N GLU A 184 -10.26 -3.55 28.02
CA GLU A 184 -9.46 -3.56 29.26
C GLU A 184 -8.61 -4.83 29.39
N ALA A 185 -8.99 -5.90 28.68
CA ALA A 185 -8.29 -7.18 28.67
C ALA A 185 -7.44 -7.39 27.41
N LEU A 186 -7.38 -6.40 26.50
CA LEU A 186 -6.53 -6.47 25.31
C LEU A 186 -5.07 -6.46 25.73
N LEU A 187 -4.39 -7.56 25.47
CA LEU A 187 -2.94 -7.66 25.58
C LEU A 187 -2.34 -7.63 24.17
N PRO A 188 -1.26 -6.87 23.96
CA PRO A 188 -0.51 -6.97 22.70
C PRO A 188 0.01 -8.40 22.53
N GLY A 189 0.13 -8.85 21.29
CA GLY A 189 0.79 -10.12 21.01
C GLY A 189 2.26 -10.05 21.44
N GLY A 190 2.86 -11.19 21.80
CA GLY A 190 4.27 -11.22 22.23
C GLY A 190 5.28 -10.71 21.19
N PHE A 191 4.86 -10.60 19.91
CA PHE A 191 5.66 -10.07 18.81
C PHE A 191 5.19 -8.68 18.35
N THR A 192 4.23 -8.05 19.04
CA THR A 192 3.69 -6.74 18.66
C THR A 192 4.62 -5.63 19.18
N ASN A 193 5.06 -4.75 18.29
CA ASN A 193 5.81 -3.55 18.64
C ASN A 193 5.41 -2.41 17.68
N LEU A 194 4.48 -1.58 18.12
CA LEU A 194 3.93 -0.51 17.29
C LEU A 194 4.97 0.54 16.90
N ALA A 195 5.97 0.82 17.75
CA ALA A 195 7.02 1.79 17.45
C ALA A 195 7.89 1.33 16.27
N ILE A 196 8.32 0.05 16.25
CA ILE A 196 9.09 -0.52 15.13
C ILE A 196 8.25 -0.52 13.85
N ALA A 197 6.97 -0.89 13.93
CA ALA A 197 6.09 -0.89 12.77
C ALA A 197 5.88 0.52 12.20
N ALA A 198 5.61 1.50 13.07
CA ALA A 198 5.43 2.89 12.69
C ALA A 198 6.70 3.43 12.01
N GLN A 199 7.87 3.21 12.63
CA GLN A 199 9.16 3.63 12.09
C GLN A 199 9.47 2.98 10.73
N THR A 200 9.19 1.68 10.57
CA THR A 200 9.38 0.98 9.30
C THR A 200 8.55 1.60 8.18
N THR A 201 7.27 1.89 8.44
CA THR A 201 6.39 2.50 7.43
C THR A 201 6.71 3.98 7.17
N SER A 202 7.17 4.71 8.20
CA SER A 202 7.66 6.08 8.11
C SER A 202 8.87 6.16 7.17
N ALA A 203 9.89 5.32 7.42
CA ALA A 203 11.08 5.25 6.57
C ALA A 203 10.74 4.88 5.12
N ALA A 204 9.80 3.96 4.90
CA ALA A 204 9.34 3.61 3.56
C ALA A 204 8.66 4.79 2.85
N ARG A 205 7.79 5.54 3.53
CA ARG A 205 7.13 6.72 2.97
C ARG A 205 8.12 7.85 2.66
N LEU A 206 9.10 8.10 3.53
CA LEU A 206 10.15 9.07 3.27
C LEU A 206 11.01 8.67 2.07
N ARG A 207 11.35 7.39 1.94
CA ARG A 207 12.10 6.86 0.78
C ARG A 207 11.32 7.05 -0.53
N LEU A 208 10.02 6.77 -0.53
CA LEU A 208 9.14 7.02 -1.67
C LEU A 208 9.07 8.52 -1.99
N THR A 209 8.99 9.37 -0.97
CA THR A 209 8.94 10.83 -1.12
C THR A 209 10.21 11.35 -1.76
N GLN A 210 11.39 10.89 -1.33
CA GLN A 210 12.67 11.22 -1.97
C GLN A 210 12.70 10.85 -3.46
N ALA A 211 12.13 9.69 -3.83
CA ALA A 211 12.04 9.28 -5.23
C ALA A 211 11.12 10.22 -6.03
N MET A 212 9.97 10.60 -5.48
CA MET A 212 9.06 11.56 -6.14
C MET A 212 9.72 12.94 -6.31
N GLU A 213 10.44 13.43 -5.31
CA GLU A 213 11.13 14.71 -5.40
C GLU A 213 12.26 14.70 -6.44
N LYS A 214 13.04 13.62 -6.52
CA LYS A 214 14.08 13.49 -7.54
C LYS A 214 13.52 13.35 -8.95
N ALA A 215 12.40 12.65 -9.13
CA ALA A 215 11.71 12.57 -10.41
C ALA A 215 11.16 13.94 -10.87
N GLY A 216 10.93 14.85 -9.93
CA GLY A 216 10.24 16.13 -10.14
C GLY A 216 8.73 15.93 -10.02
N ILE A 217 8.10 16.69 -9.13
CA ILE A 217 6.69 16.55 -8.78
C ILE A 217 5.80 16.76 -10.00
N GLU A 218 6.19 17.68 -10.89
CA GLU A 218 5.51 17.99 -12.15
C GLU A 218 5.54 16.83 -13.16
N ASN A 219 6.48 15.90 -13.02
CA ASN A 219 6.61 14.74 -13.90
C ASN A 219 5.86 13.52 -13.35
N MET A 220 5.39 13.57 -12.10
CA MET A 220 4.75 12.43 -11.46
C MET A 220 3.40 12.10 -12.10
N ILE A 221 3.19 10.82 -12.42
CA ILE A 221 1.93 10.29 -12.93
C ILE A 221 1.20 9.52 -11.82
N TYR A 222 1.91 8.63 -11.13
CA TYR A 222 1.32 7.77 -10.12
C TYR A 222 2.36 7.29 -9.09
N CYS A 223 1.91 7.00 -7.88
CA CYS A 223 2.72 6.30 -6.88
C CYS A 223 1.85 5.33 -6.06
N ASP A 224 2.42 4.21 -5.65
CA ASP A 224 1.80 3.28 -4.71
C ASP A 224 2.85 2.52 -3.92
N THR A 225 2.90 2.79 -2.61
CA THR A 225 3.69 2.09 -1.57
C THR A 225 5.20 2.08 -1.80
N ASP A 226 5.65 1.45 -2.87
CA ASP A 226 7.04 1.19 -3.25
C ASP A 226 7.29 1.39 -4.76
N SER A 227 6.32 1.96 -5.49
CA SER A 227 6.41 2.22 -6.94
C SER A 227 6.11 3.68 -7.28
N VAL A 228 6.78 4.18 -8.31
CA VAL A 228 6.56 5.49 -8.92
C VAL A 228 6.47 5.34 -10.44
N ILE A 229 5.57 6.10 -11.05
CA ILE A 229 5.45 6.24 -12.50
C ILE A 229 5.57 7.73 -12.78
N TYR A 230 6.50 8.11 -13.65
CA TYR A 230 6.82 9.51 -13.94
C TYR A 230 7.18 9.69 -15.42
N LYS A 231 7.08 10.93 -15.89
CA LYS A 231 7.49 11.37 -17.24
C LYS A 231 8.98 11.72 -17.21
N GLU A 232 9.66 11.40 -18.30
CA GLU A 232 11.09 11.68 -18.43
C GLU A 232 11.42 12.00 -19.88
N ASN A 233 12.35 12.94 -20.09
CA ASN A 233 12.87 13.21 -21.42
C ASN A 233 13.72 12.04 -21.89
N VAL A 234 13.70 11.76 -23.20
CA VAL A 234 14.49 10.67 -23.77
C VAL A 234 15.99 10.95 -23.54
N GLY A 235 16.66 10.05 -22.82
CA GLY A 235 18.09 10.15 -22.51
C GLY A 235 18.39 10.69 -21.10
N GLU A 236 17.39 11.18 -20.37
CA GLU A 236 17.53 11.48 -18.94
C GLU A 236 17.24 10.25 -18.08
N ASN A 237 17.84 10.19 -16.89
CA ASN A 237 17.54 9.19 -15.87
C ASN A 237 17.66 9.82 -14.46
N LYS A 238 16.65 10.60 -14.08
CA LYS A 238 16.54 11.34 -12.81
C LYS A 238 16.66 10.42 -11.59
N LEU A 239 16.27 9.16 -11.71
CA LEU A 239 16.34 8.16 -10.64
C LEU A 239 17.51 7.20 -10.75
N GLU A 240 18.49 7.44 -11.62
CA GLU A 240 19.66 6.55 -11.81
C GLU A 240 20.35 6.23 -10.48
N SER A 241 20.59 7.25 -9.65
CA SER A 241 21.20 7.10 -8.31
C SER A 241 20.39 6.26 -7.31
N MET A 242 19.11 6.02 -7.59
CA MET A 242 18.20 5.22 -6.75
C MET A 242 17.84 3.88 -7.40
N ARG A 243 18.31 3.63 -8.62
CA ARG A 243 18.02 2.39 -9.37
C ARG A 243 19.06 1.31 -9.07
N GLY A 244 18.59 0.08 -8.94
CA GLY A 244 19.46 -1.05 -8.61
C GLY A 244 18.69 -2.34 -8.33
N GLU A 245 19.45 -3.42 -8.19
CA GLU A 245 18.94 -4.75 -7.83
C GLU A 245 19.09 -5.06 -6.33
N GLN A 246 19.76 -4.15 -5.61
CA GLN A 246 20.09 -4.27 -4.20
C GLN A 246 18.92 -3.92 -3.29
N LEU A 247 19.05 -4.24 -2.01
CA LEU A 247 18.03 -3.92 -1.02
C LEU A 247 17.79 -2.40 -0.95
N GLY A 248 16.52 -1.99 -1.09
CA GLY A 248 16.11 -0.58 -0.95
C GLY A 248 16.32 0.29 -2.20
N PHE A 249 16.76 -0.30 -3.30
CA PHE A 249 16.82 0.34 -4.61
C PHE A 249 15.54 0.10 -5.42
N LEU A 250 15.25 1.00 -6.34
CA LEU A 250 14.14 0.90 -7.28
C LEU A 250 14.55 0.04 -8.48
N THR A 251 13.73 -0.96 -8.80
CA THR A 251 13.93 -1.77 -10.00
C THR A 251 13.03 -1.26 -11.11
N ASP A 252 13.53 -1.28 -12.35
CA ASP A 252 12.72 -0.96 -13.52
C ASP A 252 11.77 -2.12 -13.83
N GLU A 253 10.47 -1.85 -13.84
CA GLU A 253 9.46 -2.85 -14.18
C GLU A 253 9.20 -2.95 -15.69
N ILE A 254 9.72 -2.00 -16.48
CA ILE A 254 9.56 -2.02 -17.94
C ILE A 254 10.57 -3.02 -18.53
N PRO A 255 10.12 -4.00 -19.33
CA PRO A 255 11.03 -4.97 -19.94
C PRO A 255 12.10 -4.29 -20.80
N ALA A 256 13.31 -4.84 -20.78
CA ALA A 256 14.40 -4.37 -21.64
C ALA A 256 13.98 -4.35 -23.12
N GLY A 257 14.39 -3.31 -23.85
CA GLY A 257 14.01 -3.09 -25.25
C GLY A 257 12.59 -2.52 -25.44
N ARG A 258 11.90 -2.17 -24.36
CA ARG A 258 10.59 -1.51 -24.42
C ARG A 258 10.59 -0.16 -23.72
N LYS A 259 9.69 0.71 -24.16
CA LYS A 259 9.45 2.03 -23.58
C LYS A 259 8.00 2.15 -23.15
N LEU A 260 7.77 2.74 -21.99
CA LEU A 260 6.42 3.09 -21.54
C LEU A 260 5.93 4.29 -22.35
N LYS A 261 4.89 4.09 -23.17
CA LYS A 261 4.39 5.10 -24.11
C LYS A 261 3.19 5.85 -23.56
N GLU A 262 2.25 5.14 -22.94
CA GLU A 262 1.04 5.72 -22.35
C GLU A 262 0.68 5.04 -21.04
N VAL A 263 0.10 5.83 -20.13
CA VAL A 263 -0.36 5.40 -18.82
C VAL A 263 -1.76 5.98 -18.61
N VAL A 264 -2.68 5.13 -18.15
CA VAL A 264 -4.04 5.54 -17.80
C VAL A 264 -4.29 5.13 -16.35
N VAL A 265 -4.69 6.08 -15.51
CA VAL A 265 -4.97 5.84 -14.09
C VAL A 265 -6.40 6.27 -13.79
N MET A 266 -7.26 5.30 -13.45
CA MET A 266 -8.67 5.58 -13.13
C MET A 266 -8.89 5.80 -11.63
N ALA A 267 -8.15 5.09 -10.79
CA ALA A 267 -8.32 5.12 -9.34
C ALA A 267 -7.07 4.53 -8.66
N PRO A 268 -6.95 4.64 -7.33
CA PRO A 268 -5.86 4.01 -6.61
C PRO A 268 -5.86 2.49 -6.87
N LYS A 269 -4.72 1.97 -7.32
CA LYS A 269 -4.51 0.55 -7.67
C LYS A 269 -5.36 0.08 -8.87
N MET A 270 -5.82 1.02 -9.71
CA MET A 270 -6.50 0.76 -10.98
C MET A 270 -5.88 1.59 -12.10
N TYR A 271 -4.95 0.98 -12.85
CA TYR A 271 -4.23 1.63 -13.94
C TYR A 271 -3.86 0.66 -15.07
N ALA A 272 -3.61 1.19 -16.25
CA ALA A 272 -3.17 0.45 -17.42
C ALA A 272 -1.95 1.12 -18.05
N LEU A 273 -1.02 0.30 -18.53
CA LEU A 273 0.24 0.70 -19.15
C LEU A 273 0.26 0.21 -20.60
N ARG A 274 0.63 1.08 -21.54
CA ARG A 274 1.00 0.71 -22.92
C ARG A 274 2.50 0.85 -23.09
N MET A 275 3.15 -0.26 -23.35
CA MET A 275 4.59 -0.35 -23.62
C MET A 275 4.81 -0.68 -25.09
N GLU A 276 5.80 -0.07 -25.71
CA GLU A 276 6.12 -0.24 -27.12
C GLU A 276 7.56 -0.72 -27.26
N ASP A 277 7.82 -1.70 -28.12
CA ASP A 277 9.19 -2.10 -28.46
C ASP A 277 9.79 -1.23 -29.57
N GLU A 278 11.05 -1.47 -29.91
CA GLU A 278 11.77 -0.75 -30.97
C GLU A 278 11.14 -0.92 -32.36
N GLN A 279 10.31 -1.95 -32.56
CA GLN A 279 9.63 -2.27 -33.82
C GLN A 279 8.22 -1.64 -33.89
N GLY A 280 7.79 -0.96 -32.83
CA GLY A 280 6.47 -0.33 -32.72
C GLY A 280 5.36 -1.27 -32.22
N ALA A 281 5.68 -2.51 -31.84
CA ALA A 281 4.67 -3.43 -31.34
C ALA A 281 4.28 -3.06 -29.90
N SER A 282 2.97 -2.84 -29.71
CA SER A 282 2.41 -2.43 -28.42
C SER A 282 2.04 -3.63 -27.55
N THR A 283 2.36 -3.53 -26.27
CA THR A 283 1.96 -4.48 -25.23
C THR A 283 1.34 -3.77 -24.05
N TYR A 284 0.35 -4.42 -23.45
CA TYR A 284 -0.51 -3.82 -22.44
C TYR A 284 -0.37 -4.54 -21.12
N SER A 285 -0.38 -3.77 -20.03
CA SER A 285 -0.40 -4.29 -18.66
C SER A 285 -1.50 -3.58 -17.89
N VAL A 286 -2.51 -4.32 -17.45
CA VAL A 286 -3.64 -3.79 -16.67
C VAL A 286 -3.51 -4.26 -15.22
N LYS A 287 -3.63 -3.32 -14.29
CA LYS A 287 -3.68 -3.56 -12.85
C LYS A 287 -5.03 -3.07 -12.34
N ALA A 288 -5.90 -3.99 -11.92
CA ALA A 288 -7.24 -3.67 -11.45
C ALA A 288 -7.51 -4.32 -10.08
N LYS A 289 -7.09 -3.66 -8.99
CA LYS A 289 -7.31 -4.23 -7.66
C LYS A 289 -8.81 -4.25 -7.31
N GLY A 290 -9.26 -5.40 -6.81
CA GLY A 290 -10.67 -5.60 -6.46
C GLY A 290 -11.52 -6.11 -7.62
N VAL A 291 -10.91 -6.40 -8.77
CA VAL A 291 -11.54 -7.10 -9.90
C VAL A 291 -10.69 -8.31 -10.28
N SER A 292 -11.33 -9.45 -10.50
CA SER A 292 -10.67 -10.63 -11.07
C SER A 292 -10.62 -10.50 -12.60
N LEU A 293 -9.42 -10.37 -13.17
CA LEU A 293 -9.20 -10.26 -14.61
C LEU A 293 -9.33 -11.62 -15.30
N THR A 294 -10.56 -12.09 -15.46
CA THR A 294 -10.93 -13.21 -16.35
C THR A 294 -10.95 -12.73 -17.80
N SER A 295 -10.95 -13.62 -18.79
CA SER A 295 -11.01 -13.24 -20.22
C SER A 295 -12.09 -12.18 -20.50
N LYS A 296 -13.32 -12.44 -20.02
CA LYS A 296 -14.46 -11.53 -20.17
C LYS A 296 -14.25 -10.18 -19.46
N ASN A 297 -13.68 -10.19 -18.25
CA ASN A 297 -13.43 -8.95 -17.52
C ASN A 297 -12.24 -8.16 -18.08
N SER A 298 -11.26 -8.82 -18.70
CA SER A 298 -10.13 -8.18 -19.37
C SER A 298 -10.54 -7.48 -20.66
N GLU A 299 -11.62 -7.94 -21.32
CA GLU A 299 -12.26 -7.21 -22.42
C GLU A 299 -12.95 -5.93 -21.90
N ALA A 300 -13.72 -6.06 -20.81
CA ALA A 300 -14.43 -4.93 -20.21
C ALA A 300 -13.47 -3.89 -19.56
N ILE A 301 -12.40 -4.36 -18.92
CA ILE A 301 -11.37 -3.53 -18.27
C ILE A 301 -10.06 -3.74 -19.05
N SER A 302 -9.99 -3.09 -20.19
CA SER A 302 -8.82 -3.05 -21.07
C SER A 302 -8.19 -1.67 -21.06
N PHE A 303 -6.99 -1.54 -21.62
CA PHE A 303 -6.35 -0.22 -21.77
C PHE A 303 -7.25 0.77 -22.53
N ASN A 304 -7.90 0.32 -23.61
CA ASN A 304 -8.74 1.17 -24.44
C ASN A 304 -10.01 1.62 -23.71
N THR A 305 -10.72 0.69 -23.07
CA THR A 305 -11.95 1.04 -22.35
C THR A 305 -11.64 1.95 -21.15
N MET A 306 -10.55 1.70 -20.42
CA MET A 306 -10.10 2.60 -19.35
C MET A 306 -9.75 4.00 -19.88
N LYS A 307 -9.10 4.08 -21.05
CA LYS A 307 -8.72 5.36 -21.68
C LYS A 307 -9.95 6.15 -22.12
N GLU A 308 -10.89 5.51 -22.80
CA GLU A 308 -12.15 6.10 -23.23
C GLU A 308 -12.93 6.63 -22.03
N THR A 309 -13.15 5.81 -21.00
CA THR A 309 -13.85 6.24 -19.77
C THR A 309 -13.16 7.42 -19.08
N MET A 310 -11.82 7.46 -19.06
CA MET A 310 -11.09 8.61 -18.49
C MET A 310 -11.23 9.86 -19.35
N ASN A 311 -11.19 9.75 -20.67
CA ASN A 311 -11.38 10.88 -21.56
C ASN A 311 -12.80 11.46 -21.41
N ASP A 312 -13.81 10.60 -21.41
CA ASP A 312 -15.22 11.00 -21.22
C ASP A 312 -15.38 11.71 -19.87
N PHE A 313 -14.79 11.15 -18.81
CA PHE A 313 -14.81 11.77 -17.49
C PHE A 313 -14.12 13.14 -17.45
N ILE A 314 -12.99 13.29 -18.14
CA ILE A 314 -12.26 14.58 -18.20
C ILE A 314 -13.05 15.61 -19.02
N SER A 315 -13.71 15.20 -20.12
CA SER A 315 -14.46 16.13 -20.97
C SER A 315 -15.83 16.51 -20.43
N GLU A 316 -16.55 15.56 -19.82
CA GLU A 316 -17.96 15.74 -19.42
C GLU A 316 -18.14 15.83 -17.90
N GLY A 317 -17.11 15.51 -17.10
CA GLY A 317 -17.18 15.42 -15.65
C GLY A 317 -17.89 14.17 -15.12
N ILE A 318 -18.46 13.35 -16.01
CA ILE A 318 -19.13 12.09 -15.73
C ILE A 318 -18.72 11.07 -16.79
N SER A 319 -18.78 9.78 -16.44
CA SER A 319 -18.51 8.68 -17.37
C SER A 319 -19.35 7.47 -16.99
N GLU A 320 -19.76 6.68 -17.97
CA GLU A 320 -20.39 5.39 -17.69
C GLU A 320 -19.40 4.44 -16.97
N PRO A 321 -19.83 3.75 -15.89
CA PRO A 321 -18.95 2.85 -15.17
C PRO A 321 -18.56 1.64 -16.02
N LEU A 322 -17.28 1.26 -15.98
CA LEU A 322 -16.86 -0.06 -16.45
C LEU A 322 -17.44 -1.13 -15.52
N VAL A 323 -18.05 -2.17 -16.10
CA VAL A 323 -18.71 -3.23 -15.32
C VAL A 323 -17.99 -4.56 -15.51
N ALA A 324 -17.43 -5.08 -14.42
CA ALA A 324 -16.88 -6.43 -14.38
C ALA A 324 -17.80 -7.41 -13.63
N LYS A 325 -17.84 -8.66 -14.08
CA LYS A 325 -18.58 -9.73 -13.41
C LYS A 325 -17.68 -10.44 -12.41
N MET A 326 -18.07 -10.45 -11.14
CA MET A 326 -17.33 -11.11 -10.07
C MET A 326 -18.11 -12.28 -9.49
N MET A 327 -17.45 -13.43 -9.37
CA MET A 327 -17.93 -14.55 -8.57
C MET A 327 -17.69 -14.22 -7.10
N THR A 328 -18.76 -13.97 -6.36
CA THR A 328 -18.71 -13.59 -4.96
C THR A 328 -19.38 -14.68 -4.13
N PHE A 329 -18.68 -15.16 -3.10
CA PHE A 329 -19.29 -15.97 -2.05
C PHE A 329 -20.11 -15.04 -1.17
N LYS A 330 -21.44 -15.19 -1.22
CA LYS A 330 -22.31 -14.57 -0.26
C LYS A 330 -22.61 -15.59 0.83
N ARG A 331 -22.47 -15.11 2.07
CA ARG A 331 -23.06 -15.73 3.23
C ARG A 331 -24.33 -14.94 3.52
N GLY A 332 -25.40 -15.61 3.92
CA GLY A 332 -26.52 -14.87 4.48
C GLY A 332 -26.13 -14.19 5.80
N ASP A 333 -27.06 -13.42 6.34
CA ASP A 333 -26.86 -12.55 7.49
C ASP A 333 -26.37 -13.32 8.73
N ASN A 334 -26.68 -14.61 8.84
CA ASN A 334 -26.21 -15.51 9.90
C ASN A 334 -25.05 -16.41 9.44
N ALA A 335 -24.21 -16.86 10.39
CA ALA A 335 -23.05 -17.70 10.09
C ALA A 335 -23.35 -19.11 9.54
N LEU A 336 -24.62 -19.49 9.51
CA LEU A 336 -25.10 -20.79 9.00
C LEU A 336 -25.97 -20.64 7.79
N ASP A 337 -26.33 -19.40 7.45
CA ASP A 337 -26.96 -19.19 6.18
C ASP A 337 -26.01 -19.76 5.15
N GLY A 338 -26.57 -20.53 4.21
CA GLY A 338 -25.79 -21.26 3.24
C GLY A 338 -24.75 -20.34 2.58
N LEU A 339 -23.61 -20.90 2.21
CA LEU A 339 -22.72 -20.22 1.29
C LEU A 339 -23.24 -20.48 -0.11
N TRP A 340 -23.61 -19.43 -0.82
CA TRP A 340 -23.88 -19.55 -2.25
C TRP A 340 -22.93 -18.64 -3.01
N THR A 341 -22.50 -19.15 -4.16
CA THR A 341 -21.77 -18.35 -5.13
C THR A 341 -22.80 -17.61 -5.97
N CYS A 342 -22.66 -16.30 -6.04
CA CYS A 342 -23.44 -15.49 -6.98
C CYS A 342 -22.51 -14.64 -7.84
N VAL A 343 -22.98 -14.32 -9.04
CA VAL A 343 -22.30 -13.35 -9.90
C VAL A 343 -22.81 -11.97 -9.53
N THR A 344 -21.90 -11.10 -9.11
CA THR A 344 -22.19 -9.70 -8.77
C THR A 344 -21.49 -8.77 -9.74
N ASP A 345 -22.13 -7.65 -10.03
CA ASP A 345 -21.57 -6.62 -10.89
C ASP A 345 -20.71 -5.68 -10.07
N LYS A 346 -19.43 -5.60 -10.44
CA LYS A 346 -18.49 -4.64 -9.87
C LYS A 346 -18.37 -3.47 -10.85
N ARG A 347 -18.92 -2.33 -10.43
CA ARG A 347 -18.80 -1.05 -11.16
C ARG A 347 -17.48 -0.38 -10.80
N VAL A 348 -16.77 0.06 -11.83
CA VAL A 348 -15.48 0.75 -11.75
C VAL A 348 -15.67 2.14 -12.35
N ASN A 349 -15.42 3.16 -11.55
CA ASN A 349 -15.53 4.56 -11.95
C ASN A 349 -14.18 5.26 -11.79
N PRO A 350 -13.89 6.30 -12.60
CA PRO A 350 -12.87 7.30 -12.32
C PRO A 350 -13.17 8.00 -11.00
N LYS A 351 -12.60 7.51 -9.90
CA LYS A 351 -12.82 8.13 -8.58
C LYS A 351 -11.55 8.05 -7.75
N MET A 352 -11.14 9.20 -7.26
CA MET A 352 -10.08 9.34 -6.28
C MET A 352 -10.70 9.68 -4.92
N ASP A 353 -10.29 8.94 -3.89
CA ASP A 353 -10.71 9.14 -2.50
C ASP A 353 -9.82 10.15 -1.75
N LYS A 354 -8.87 10.76 -2.45
CA LYS A 354 -7.78 11.58 -1.88
C LYS A 354 -7.66 12.98 -2.48
N GLY A 355 -8.56 13.35 -3.39
CA GLY A 355 -8.52 14.64 -4.08
C GLY A 355 -9.62 14.76 -5.12
N HIS A 356 -9.53 15.81 -5.93
CA HIS A 356 -10.39 16.02 -7.10
C HIS A 356 -9.55 16.04 -8.38
N TYR A 357 -10.15 15.65 -9.50
CA TYR A 357 -9.55 15.84 -10.80
C TYR A 357 -9.74 17.28 -11.26
N ASP A 358 -8.70 17.89 -11.81
CA ASP A 358 -8.82 19.15 -12.54
C ASP A 358 -9.32 18.91 -13.98
N ILE A 359 -9.50 20.00 -14.73
CA ILE A 359 -9.93 19.97 -16.14
C ILE A 359 -8.95 19.26 -17.09
N HIS A 360 -7.75 18.93 -16.61
CA HIS A 360 -6.71 18.22 -17.35
C HIS A 360 -6.56 16.77 -16.89
N GLY A 361 -7.41 16.30 -15.97
CA GLY A 361 -7.34 14.95 -15.41
C GLY A 361 -6.21 14.75 -14.40
N VAL A 362 -5.65 15.82 -13.85
CA VAL A 362 -4.64 15.78 -12.79
C VAL A 362 -5.32 15.84 -11.43
N VAL A 363 -4.89 14.97 -10.50
CA VAL A 363 -5.48 14.90 -9.17
C VAL A 363 -4.86 15.95 -8.27
N THR A 364 -5.69 16.88 -7.81
CA THR A 364 -5.35 17.88 -6.81
C THR A 364 -5.76 17.37 -5.42
N PRO A 365 -4.83 17.28 -4.45
CA PRO A 365 -5.17 16.85 -3.09
C PRO A 365 -6.17 17.81 -2.43
N PHE A 366 -7.02 17.26 -1.55
CA PHE A 366 -7.98 18.08 -0.80
C PHE A 366 -7.24 19.15 0.01
N GLY A 367 -7.68 20.40 -0.14
CA GLY A 367 -7.13 21.51 0.61
C GLY A 367 -6.00 22.27 -0.09
N GLN A 368 -5.58 21.90 -1.30
CA GLN A 368 -4.53 22.68 -1.98
C GLN A 368 -4.96 24.14 -2.20
N LEU A 369 -4.04 25.06 -1.89
CA LEU A 369 -4.18 26.49 -2.12
C LEU A 369 -3.10 26.97 -3.09
N PRO A 370 -3.28 28.11 -3.76
CA PRO A 370 -2.23 28.76 -4.53
C PRO A 370 -0.97 29.01 -3.69
N THR A 371 0.20 28.80 -4.31
CA THR A 371 1.50 29.15 -3.75
C THR A 371 1.48 30.63 -3.37
N ASN A 372 1.80 30.97 -2.12
CA ASN A 372 1.73 32.31 -1.51
C ASN A 372 0.39 32.74 -0.89
N THR A 373 -0.58 31.83 -0.74
CA THR A 373 -1.79 32.16 0.03
C THR A 373 -1.43 32.40 1.50
N LEU A 374 -1.69 33.62 1.99
CA LEU A 374 -1.50 33.95 3.41
C LEU A 374 -2.65 33.35 4.22
N LEU A 375 -2.29 32.54 5.21
CA LEU A 375 -3.26 31.97 6.14
C LEU A 375 -3.54 32.97 7.26
N ILE A 376 -4.81 33.05 7.66
CA ILE A 376 -5.24 33.80 8.83
C ILE A 376 -4.96 32.90 10.04
N ASP A 377 -4.03 33.33 10.88
CA ASP A 377 -3.67 32.59 12.08
C ASP A 377 -4.70 32.84 13.19
N ASP A 378 -5.71 31.99 13.24
CA ASP A 378 -6.80 31.99 14.22
C ASP A 378 -6.78 30.72 15.08
N TYR A 379 -5.61 30.11 15.27
CA TYR A 379 -5.50 28.86 16.00
C TYR A 379 -6.01 29.05 17.45
N PRO A 380 -7.06 28.33 17.87
CA PRO A 380 -7.83 28.69 19.06
C PRO A 380 -7.16 28.26 20.38
N PHE A 381 -5.96 27.68 20.33
CA PHE A 381 -5.32 27.05 21.48
C PHE A 381 -3.90 27.58 21.76
N TYR A 382 -3.55 28.77 21.27
CA TYR A 382 -2.27 29.38 21.63
C TYR A 382 -2.16 29.72 23.13
N ASP A 383 -3.29 30.05 23.76
CA ASP A 383 -3.35 30.51 25.15
C ASP A 383 -3.71 29.40 26.16
N GLN A 384 -3.63 28.12 25.76
CA GLN A 384 -3.85 26.93 26.60
C GLN A 384 -2.53 26.19 26.83
#